data_AF-A0A5C7GQQ5-F1
#
_entry.id   AF-A0A5C7GQQ5-F1
#
_cell.length_a   1.000
_cell.length_b   1.000
_cell.length_c   1.000
_cell.angle_alpha   90.00
_cell.angle_beta   90.00
_cell.angle_gamma   90.00
#
_symmetry.space_group_name_H-M   'P 1'
#
loop_
_entity.id
_entity.type
_entity.pdbx_description
1 polymer ?
#
loop_
_entity_poly.entity_id
_entity_poly.type
_entity_poly.pdbx_seq_one_letter_code
_entity_poly.pdbx_strand_id
1 'polypeptide(L)'
;MTISSWLCTNSTKNMLIKIVHPGGHVELHDRPVSAAEIMLRNPRCIVAYPHVFQQPWAIVAPDTTLMLGQKYYVVPVSTIRKLQRLSIKNSPSPMNENQSEQP
;
A
#
# COMPACT_ATOMS: atom_id res chain seq x y z
N MET A 1 -5.16 -16.26 29.04
CA MET A 1 -5.01 -14.88 29.53
C MET A 1 -4.63 -13.98 28.36
N THR A 2 -5.58 -13.17 27.90
CA THR A 2 -5.35 -12.09 26.94
C THR A 2 -4.80 -10.90 27.72
N ILE A 3 -3.57 -10.47 27.46
CA ILE A 3 -3.07 -9.08 27.42
C ILE A 3 -1.63 -9.17 26.89
N SER A 4 -1.35 -8.56 25.75
CA SER A 4 -0.10 -7.80 25.54
C SER A 4 -0.27 -6.88 24.35
N SER A 5 -1.13 -5.89 24.55
CA SER A 5 -1.02 -4.65 23.80
C SER A 5 0.34 -4.01 24.09
N TRP A 6 1.08 -3.70 23.03
CA TRP A 6 1.83 -2.45 22.92
C TRP A 6 3.11 -2.31 23.75
N LEU A 7 4.13 -3.13 23.47
CA LEU A 7 5.52 -2.72 23.69
C LEU A 7 6.40 -3.12 22.50
N CYS A 8 6.05 -2.60 21.30
CA CYS A 8 7.05 -2.48 20.24
C CYS A 8 7.98 -1.33 20.60
N THR A 9 9.01 -1.62 21.41
CA THR A 9 10.15 -0.71 21.62
C THR A 9 10.70 -0.30 20.26
N ASN A 10 11.17 0.95 20.11
CA ASN A 10 11.58 1.49 18.80
C ASN A 10 12.65 0.63 18.08
N SER A 11 13.41 -0.20 18.81
CA SER A 11 14.44 -1.10 18.27
C SER A 11 13.87 -2.33 17.53
N THR A 12 12.78 -2.94 18.03
CA THR A 12 12.18 -4.13 17.38
C THR A 12 11.34 -3.79 16.14
N LYS A 13 11.03 -2.50 15.92
CA LYS A 13 10.29 -2.03 14.73
C LYS A 13 11.00 -2.35 13.42
N ASN A 14 12.33 -2.44 13.44
CA ASN A 14 13.13 -2.80 12.26
C ASN A 14 13.26 -4.31 12.05
N MET A 15 12.78 -5.13 12.99
CA MET A 15 12.92 -6.59 12.95
C MET A 15 11.67 -7.31 12.48
N LEU A 16 10.56 -6.59 12.27
CA LEU A 16 9.27 -7.19 11.91
C LEU A 16 8.71 -6.57 10.63
N ILE A 17 8.03 -7.38 9.83
CA ILE A 17 7.14 -6.90 8.77
C ILE A 17 5.86 -6.40 9.43
N LYS A 18 5.38 -5.24 9.02
CA LYS A 18 4.10 -4.67 9.47
C LYS A 18 3.08 -4.69 8.35
N ILE A 19 2.04 -5.49 8.50
CA ILE A 19 0.93 -5.54 7.55
C ILE A 19 -0.29 -4.89 8.18
N VAL A 20 -0.72 -3.76 7.61
CA VAL A 20 -1.91 -3.04 8.07
C VAL A 20 -3.11 -3.45 7.24
N HIS A 21 -4.11 -3.99 7.92
CA HIS A 21 -5.37 -4.46 7.35
C HIS A 21 -6.43 -3.35 7.31
N PRO A 22 -7.49 -3.51 6.50
CA PRO A 22 -8.67 -2.67 6.58
C PRO A 22 -9.19 -2.59 8.02
N GLY A 23 -9.59 -1.40 8.47
CA GLY A 23 -10.01 -1.16 9.86
C GLY A 23 -8.85 -0.93 10.84
N GLY A 24 -7.59 -0.94 10.38
CA GLY A 24 -6.43 -0.54 11.17
C GLY A 24 -5.79 -1.66 12.00
N HIS A 25 -6.28 -2.90 11.88
CA HIS A 25 -5.64 -4.07 12.49
C HIS A 25 -4.23 -4.28 11.91
N VAL A 26 -3.27 -4.67 12.74
CA VAL A 26 -1.87 -4.87 12.35
C VAL A 26 -1.45 -6.31 12.59
N GLU A 27 -1.07 -6.99 11.52
CA GLU A 27 -0.41 -8.29 11.54
C GLU A 27 1.12 -8.10 11.47
N LEU A 28 1.86 -8.86 12.28
CA LEU A 28 3.32 -8.79 12.38
C LEU A 28 3.92 -10.13 11.94
N HIS A 29 4.99 -10.06 11.14
CA HIS A 29 5.80 -11.23 10.82
C HIS A 29 7.25 -11.00 11.21
N ASP A 30 7.86 -12.00 11.82
CA ASP A 30 9.27 -12.07 12.22
C ASP A 30 10.18 -12.70 11.16
N ARG A 31 9.61 -13.13 10.04
CA ARG A 31 10.31 -13.67 8.88
C ARG A 31 9.82 -13.04 7.58
N PRO A 32 10.62 -13.07 6.51
CA PRO A 32 10.16 -12.81 5.15
C PRO A 32 8.90 -13.61 4.80
N VAL A 33 7.96 -12.94 4.12
CA VAL A 33 6.69 -13.53 3.64
C VAL A 33 6.44 -13.10 2.21
N SER A 34 5.90 -13.97 1.36
CA SER A 34 5.54 -13.57 0.00
C SER A 34 4.28 -12.72 -0.02
N ALA A 35 4.21 -11.74 -0.92
CA ALA A 35 2.99 -10.94 -1.09
C ALA A 35 1.79 -11.82 -1.50
N ALA A 36 2.02 -12.84 -2.34
CA ALA A 36 1.01 -13.82 -2.72
C ALA A 36 0.39 -14.55 -1.52
N GLU A 37 1.20 -14.95 -0.54
CA GLU A 37 0.70 -15.60 0.68
C GLU A 37 -0.25 -14.68 1.46
N ILE A 38 0.08 -13.40 1.58
CA ILE A 38 -0.78 -12.41 2.22
C ILE A 38 -2.07 -12.19 1.41
N MET A 39 -1.97 -12.07 0.09
CA MET A 39 -3.14 -11.89 -0.79
C MET A 39 -4.08 -13.11 -0.75
N LEU A 40 -3.55 -14.32 -0.67
CA LEU A 40 -4.35 -15.55 -0.59
C LEU A 40 -5.21 -15.59 0.67
N ARG A 41 -4.69 -15.10 1.81
CA ARG A 41 -5.42 -14.98 3.07
C ARG A 41 -6.45 -13.84 3.07
N ASN A 42 -6.33 -12.89 2.14
CA ASN A 42 -7.14 -11.66 2.07
C ASN A 42 -7.79 -11.51 0.70
N PRO A 43 -8.84 -12.30 0.40
CA PRO A 43 -9.47 -12.31 -0.91
C PRO A 43 -10.05 -10.93 -1.26
N ARG A 44 -9.95 -10.56 -2.55
CA ARG A 44 -10.35 -9.25 -3.10
C ARG A 44 -9.54 -8.05 -2.54
N CYS A 45 -8.43 -8.32 -1.88
CA CYS A 45 -7.47 -7.31 -1.48
C CYS A 45 -6.14 -7.51 -2.19
N ILE A 46 -5.33 -6.45 -2.20
CA ILE A 46 -3.99 -6.41 -2.77
C ILE A 46 -3.04 -5.86 -1.71
N VAL A 47 -1.81 -6.37 -1.69
CA VAL A 47 -0.74 -5.79 -0.89
C VAL A 47 -0.17 -4.58 -1.61
N ALA A 48 0.04 -3.49 -0.88
CA ALA A 48 0.54 -2.24 -1.41
C ALA A 48 1.55 -1.56 -0.47
N TYR A 49 2.40 -0.71 -1.04
CA TYR A 49 3.32 0.11 -0.28
C TYR A 49 2.59 1.24 0.47
N PRO A 50 3.19 1.82 1.53
CA PRO A 50 2.55 2.87 2.33
C PRO A 50 2.12 4.11 1.54
N HIS A 51 2.81 4.43 0.45
CA HIS A 51 2.53 5.58 -0.40
C HIS A 51 1.43 5.32 -1.45
N VAL A 52 0.70 4.19 -1.39
CA VAL A 52 -0.36 3.85 -2.36
C VAL A 52 -1.51 4.85 -2.40
N PHE A 53 -1.76 5.55 -1.29
CA PHE A 53 -2.82 6.55 -1.20
C PHE A 53 -2.49 7.84 -1.95
N GLN A 54 -1.21 8.10 -2.18
CA GLN A 54 -0.70 9.18 -3.03
C GLN A 54 -0.40 8.69 -4.45
N GLN A 55 0.07 7.45 -4.58
CA GLN A 55 0.49 6.80 -5.83
C GLN A 55 -0.27 5.48 -6.03
N PRO A 56 -1.43 5.49 -6.69
CA PRO A 56 -2.31 4.32 -6.78
C PRO A 56 -1.70 3.08 -7.46
N TRP A 57 -0.57 3.23 -8.15
CA TRP A 57 0.22 2.18 -8.78
C TRP A 57 1.29 1.56 -7.86
N ALA A 58 1.45 2.03 -6.63
CA ALA A 58 2.38 1.49 -5.63
C ALA A 58 1.89 0.15 -5.03
N ILE A 59 1.55 -0.78 -5.91
CA ILE A 59 1.06 -2.12 -5.63
C ILE A 59 2.28 -3.05 -5.58
N VAL A 60 2.27 -3.99 -4.63
CA VAL A 60 3.33 -5.01 -4.52
C VAL A 60 2.96 -6.18 -5.44
N ALA A 61 3.91 -6.64 -6.25
CA ALA A 61 3.70 -7.79 -7.11
C ALA A 61 3.58 -9.09 -6.28
N PRO A 62 2.76 -10.08 -6.67
CA PRO A 62 2.51 -11.27 -5.83
C PRO A 62 3.77 -12.10 -5.52
N ASP A 63 4.72 -12.14 -6.45
CA ASP A 63 6.01 -12.81 -6.37
C ASP A 63 7.03 -12.07 -5.47
N THR A 64 6.73 -10.84 -5.06
CA THR A 64 7.63 -10.05 -4.20
C THR A 64 7.67 -10.62 -2.79
N THR A 65 8.88 -10.81 -2.26
CA THR A 65 9.10 -11.13 -0.85
C THR A 65 9.09 -9.84 -0.02
N LEU A 66 8.21 -9.79 0.98
CA LEU A 66 8.12 -8.72 1.96
C LEU A 66 9.27 -8.84 2.95
N MET A 67 10.03 -7.77 3.15
CA MET A 67 11.24 -7.75 3.99
C MET A 67 10.96 -7.21 5.39
N LEU A 68 11.77 -7.65 6.37
CA LEU A 68 11.70 -7.15 7.75
C LEU A 68 11.95 -5.64 7.82
N GLY A 69 11.35 -4.99 8.82
CA GLY A 69 11.42 -3.55 9.01
C GLY A 69 10.57 -2.74 8.03
N GLN A 70 9.94 -3.39 7.05
CA GLN A 70 9.06 -2.74 6.09
C GLN A 70 7.59 -2.79 6.54
N LYS A 71 6.84 -1.80 6.07
CA LYS A 71 5.41 -1.68 6.29
C LYS A 71 4.67 -1.82 4.97
N TYR A 72 3.58 -2.58 4.97
CA TYR A 72 2.69 -2.79 3.85
C TYR A 72 1.24 -2.64 4.27
N TYR A 73 0.37 -2.43 3.29
CA TYR A 73 -1.07 -2.34 3.48
C TYR A 73 -1.77 -3.43 2.69
N VAL A 74 -2.77 -4.06 3.30
CA VAL A 74 -3.79 -4.83 2.59
C VAL A 74 -4.91 -3.86 2.23
N VAL A 75 -5.12 -3.67 0.93
CA VAL A 75 -6.05 -2.68 0.40
C VAL A 75 -7.11 -3.39 -0.47
N PRO A 76 -8.41 -3.15 -0.26
CA PRO A 76 -9.44 -3.68 -1.15
C PRO A 76 -9.21 -3.22 -2.59
N VAL A 77 -9.42 -4.12 -3.56
CA VAL A 77 -9.31 -3.80 -5.00
C VAL A 77 -10.22 -2.62 -5.38
N SER A 78 -11.39 -2.49 -4.74
CA SER A 78 -12.31 -1.37 -4.94
C SER A 78 -11.70 -0.03 -4.53
N THR A 79 -10.90 0.01 -3.46
CA THR A 79 -10.19 1.21 -3.01
C THR A 79 -9.11 1.60 -4.01
N ILE A 80 -8.32 0.65 -4.51
CA ILE A 80 -7.31 0.90 -5.55
C ILE A 80 -7.96 1.51 -6.80
N ARG A 81 -9.06 0.92 -7.29
CA ARG A 81 -9.80 1.45 -8.44
C ARG A 81 -10.31 2.87 -8.21
N LYS A 82 -10.78 3.19 -7.00
CA LYS A 82 -11.20 4.56 -6.64
C LYS A 82 -10.02 5.52 -6.67
N LEU A 83 -8.89 5.15 -6.07
CA LEU A 83 -7.66 5.96 -6.04
C LEU A 83 -7.16 6.26 -7.46
N GLN A 84 -7.10 5.25 -8.33
CA GLN A 84 -6.71 5.39 -9.73
C GLN A 84 -7.63 6.35 -10.50
N ARG A 85 -8.95 6.21 -10.34
CA ARG A 85 -9.92 7.12 -10.98
C ARG A 85 -9.75 8.57 -10.53
N LEU A 86 -9.51 8.80 -9.25
CA LEU A 86 -9.30 10.16 -8.72
C LEU A 86 -8.00 10.76 -9.21
N SER A 87 -6.92 9.96 -9.31
CA SER A 87 -5.64 10.42 -9.84
C SER A 87 -5.74 10.90 -11.29
N ILE A 88 -6.49 10.19 -12.15
CA ILE A 88 -6.71 10.60 -13.54
C ILE A 88 -7.50 11.91 -13.62
N LYS A 89 -8.60 12.03 -12.85
CA LYS A 89 -9.45 13.23 -12.84
C LYS A 89 -8.69 14.49 -12.41
N ASN A 90 -7.69 14.34 -11.55
CA ASN A 90 -6.91 15.46 -11.03
C ASN A 90 -5.61 15.71 -11.82
N SER A 91 -5.34 14.93 -12.87
CA SER A 91 -4.22 15.23 -13.76
C SER A 91 -4.53 16.51 -14.55
N PRO A 92 -3.61 17.50 -14.62
CA PRO A 92 -3.82 18.65 -15.47
C PRO A 92 -3.92 18.15 -16.91
N SER A 93 -5.07 18.40 -17.56
CA SER A 93 -5.21 18.15 -18.99
C SER A 93 -4.14 18.98 -19.71
N PRO A 94 -3.42 18.45 -20.71
CA PRO A 94 -2.61 19.29 -21.58
C PRO A 94 -3.57 20.20 -22.33
N MET A 95 -3.73 21.43 -21.83
CA MET A 95 -4.41 22.50 -22.55
C MET A 95 -3.46 22.85 -23.70
N ASN A 96 -3.90 22.64 -24.94
CA ASN A 96 -3.16 23.00 -26.14
C ASN A 96 -2.86 24.51 -26.14
N GLU A 97 -1.66 24.90 -25.72
CA GLU A 97 -1.06 26.21 -26.01
C GLU A 97 -0.54 26.20 -27.45
N ASN A 98 -1.46 26.22 -28.43
CA ASN A 98 -1.14 26.51 -29.82
C ASN A 98 -2.08 27.63 -30.29
N GLN A 99 -1.82 28.86 -29.85
CA GLN A 99 -2.22 30.06 -30.59
C GLN A 99 -0.97 30.93 -30.74
N SER A 100 -0.32 30.71 -31.87
CA SER A 100 0.78 31.50 -32.41
C SER A 100 0.40 32.98 -32.51
N GLU A 101 1.34 33.81 -32.11
CA GLU A 101 1.42 35.27 -32.26
C GLU A 101 1.10 35.73 -33.68
N GLN A 102 0.31 36.80 -33.79
CA GLN A 102 0.37 37.87 -34.80
C GLN A 102 -0.25 39.13 -34.16
N PRO A 103 0.33 40.34 -34.37
CA PRO A 103 0.62 40.90 -35.69
C PRO A 103 2.08 41.30 -35.94
#